data_AF-A0A8B6FYD8-F1
#
_entry.id   AF-A0A8B6FYD8-F1
#
_cell.length_a   1.000
_cell.length_b   1.000
_cell.length_c   1.000
_cell.angle_alpha   90.00
_cell.angle_beta   90.00
_cell.angle_gamma   90.00
#
_symmetry.space_group_name_H-M   'P 1'
#
loop_
_entity.id
_entity.type
_entity.pdbx_description
1 polymer ?
#
loop_
_entity_poly.entity_id
_entity_poly.type
_entity_poly.pdbx_seq_one_letter_code
_entity_poly.pdbx_strand_id
1 'polypeptide(L)'
;MTVKELNKLLKGLNKDEIIKLKQRRRTLKNRGYAANCREKRMTQKEILEGEKDGLRAEVERLQRENDVVKLELNSLKNKYDALQRFAEVNRIRVLSPPIMYSTGFPHIVKAEPSLG
;
A
#
# COMPACT_ATOMS: atom_id res chain seq x y z
N MET A 1 8.66 -36.21 -11.63
CA MET A 1 8.99 -37.51 -11.02
C MET A 1 8.46 -37.61 -9.60
N THR A 2 7.39 -38.37 -9.45
CA THR A 2 6.76 -38.69 -8.17
C THR A 2 7.63 -39.64 -7.35
N VAL A 3 7.33 -39.80 -6.05
CA VAL A 3 8.02 -40.79 -5.19
C VAL A 3 7.75 -42.21 -5.68
N LYS A 4 6.54 -42.47 -6.19
CA LYS A 4 6.14 -43.78 -6.73
C LYS A 4 6.96 -44.16 -7.97
N GLU A 5 7.16 -43.23 -8.89
CA GLU A 5 8.03 -43.42 -10.07
C GLU A 5 9.49 -43.65 -9.66
N LEU A 6 9.99 -42.84 -8.72
CA LEU A 6 11.34 -43.02 -8.18
C LEU A 6 11.51 -44.43 -7.60
N ASN A 7 10.59 -44.87 -6.74
CA ASN A 7 10.69 -46.18 -6.10
C ASN A 7 10.64 -47.35 -7.08
N LYS A 8 9.94 -47.21 -8.22
CA LYS A 8 10.01 -48.20 -9.30
C LYS A 8 11.40 -48.27 -9.93
N LEU A 9 12.01 -47.11 -10.20
CA LEU A 9 13.36 -47.02 -10.78
C LEU A 9 14.47 -47.48 -9.83
N LEU A 10 14.23 -47.47 -8.52
CA LEU A 10 15.20 -47.92 -7.51
C LEU A 10 15.24 -49.45 -7.34
N LYS A 11 14.26 -50.21 -7.87
CA LYS A 11 14.24 -51.67 -7.73
C LYS A 11 15.42 -52.29 -8.49
N GLY A 12 16.11 -53.23 -7.85
CA GLY A 12 17.23 -53.98 -8.45
C GLY A 12 18.57 -53.24 -8.48
N LEU A 13 18.62 -51.97 -8.03
CA LEU A 13 19.86 -51.21 -7.90
C LEU A 13 20.57 -51.53 -6.57
N ASN A 14 21.89 -51.41 -6.56
CA ASN A 14 22.67 -51.53 -5.34
C ASN A 14 22.56 -50.27 -4.46
N LYS A 15 23.03 -50.36 -3.21
CA LYS A 15 22.87 -49.29 -2.22
C LYS A 15 23.51 -47.96 -2.65
N ASP A 16 24.66 -48.01 -3.30
CA ASP A 16 25.41 -46.82 -3.71
C ASP A 16 24.74 -46.10 -4.89
N GLU A 17 24.20 -46.87 -5.84
CA GLU A 17 23.39 -46.35 -6.94
C GLU A 17 22.12 -45.66 -6.43
N ILE A 18 21.44 -46.27 -5.45
CA ILE A 18 20.26 -45.68 -4.80
C ILE A 18 20.61 -44.34 -4.16
N ILE A 19 21.73 -44.24 -3.44
CA ILE A 19 22.19 -43.00 -2.80
C ILE A 19 22.47 -41.93 -3.86
N LYS A 20 23.24 -42.26 -4.91
CA LYS A 20 23.55 -41.34 -6.02
C LYS A 20 22.28 -40.82 -6.70
N LEU A 21 21.31 -41.70 -6.97
CA LEU A 21 20.05 -41.31 -7.63
C LEU A 21 19.22 -40.37 -6.75
N LYS A 22 19.13 -40.66 -5.44
CA LYS A 22 18.44 -39.80 -4.46
C LYS A 22 19.12 -38.44 -4.34
N GLN A 23 20.45 -38.39 -4.30
CA GLN A 23 21.21 -37.13 -4.23
C GLN A 23 21.05 -36.32 -5.53
N ARG A 24 21.11 -36.97 -6.69
CA ARG A 24 20.86 -36.32 -7.99
C ARG A 24 19.46 -35.73 -8.04
N ARG A 25 18.44 -36.49 -7.61
CA ARG A 25 17.06 -35.99 -7.51
C ARG A 25 16.97 -34.79 -6.57
N ARG A 26 17.59 -34.84 -5.39
CA ARG A 26 17.60 -33.70 -4.43
C ARG A 26 18.19 -32.45 -5.07
N THR A 27 19.32 -32.60 -5.76
CA THR A 27 20.00 -31.51 -6.47
C THR A 27 19.10 -30.90 -7.54
N LEU A 28 18.41 -31.73 -8.33
CA LEU A 28 17.49 -31.25 -9.36
C LEU A 28 16.25 -30.55 -8.77
N LYS A 29 15.66 -31.07 -7.69
CA LYS A 29 14.56 -30.38 -6.99
C LYS A 29 15.01 -29.04 -6.43
N ASN A 30 16.17 -28.99 -5.78
CA ASN A 30 16.74 -27.76 -5.24
C ASN A 30 17.00 -26.71 -6.34
N ARG A 31 17.40 -27.14 -7.52
CA ARG A 31 17.52 -26.25 -8.69
C ARG A 31 16.17 -25.61 -9.04
N GLY A 32 15.09 -26.40 -9.08
CA GLY A 32 13.74 -25.89 -9.30
C GLY A 32 13.28 -24.95 -8.18
N TYR A 33 13.55 -25.30 -6.93
CA TYR A 33 13.22 -24.44 -5.78
C TYR A 33 13.96 -23.09 -5.82
N ALA A 34 15.23 -23.09 -6.24
CA ALA A 34 15.99 -21.85 -6.40
C ALA A 34 15.41 -20.95 -7.50
N ALA A 35 14.95 -21.54 -8.62
CA ALA A 35 14.28 -20.79 -9.67
C ALA A 35 12.97 -20.18 -9.18
N ASN A 36 12.09 -20.99 -8.58
CA ASN A 36 10.80 -20.52 -8.06
C ASN A 36 10.97 -19.48 -6.94
N CYS A 37 12.03 -19.59 -6.13
CA CYS A 37 12.33 -18.60 -5.10
C CYS A 37 12.69 -17.24 -5.70
N ARG A 38 13.50 -17.22 -6.77
CA ARG A 38 13.83 -15.99 -7.50
C ARG A 38 12.59 -15.39 -8.16
N GLU A 39 11.81 -16.20 -8.86
CA GLU A 39 10.56 -15.77 -9.49
C GLU A 39 9.61 -15.13 -8.47
N LYS A 40 9.29 -15.83 -7.38
CA LYS A 40 8.42 -15.28 -6.31
C LYS A 40 8.94 -13.97 -5.74
N ARG A 41 10.26 -13.84 -5.56
CA ARG A 41 10.86 -12.60 -5.04
C ARG A 41 10.70 -11.46 -6.04
N MET A 42 10.93 -11.70 -7.32
CA MET A 42 10.78 -10.69 -8.37
C MET A 42 9.31 -10.26 -8.51
N THR A 43 8.38 -11.21 -8.57
CA THR A 43 6.95 -10.91 -8.62
C THR A 43 6.49 -10.15 -7.38
N GLN A 44 6.93 -10.53 -6.18
CA GLN A 44 6.58 -9.80 -4.96
C GLN A 44 7.12 -8.36 -4.99
N LYS A 45 8.34 -8.16 -5.51
CA LYS A 45 8.91 -6.82 -5.68
C LYS A 45 8.06 -5.98 -6.64
N GLU A 46 7.72 -6.53 -7.80
CA GLU A 46 6.89 -5.83 -8.80
C GLU A 46 5.51 -5.46 -8.26
N ILE A 47 4.87 -6.36 -7.49
CA ILE A 47 3.60 -6.07 -6.80
C ILE A 47 3.76 -4.89 -5.85
N LEU A 48 4.77 -4.92 -4.97
CA LEU A 48 5.02 -3.85 -4.01
C LEU A 48 5.36 -2.52 -4.70
N GLU A 49 6.09 -2.56 -5.81
CA GLU A 49 6.38 -1.37 -6.61
C GLU A 49 5.09 -0.77 -7.21
N GLY A 50 4.21 -1.61 -7.75
CA GLY A 50 2.89 -1.21 -8.25
C GLY A 50 1.98 -0.64 -7.17
N GLU A 51 1.91 -1.28 -5.99
CA GLU A 51 1.15 -0.78 -4.84
C GLU A 51 1.67 0.58 -4.37
N LYS A 52 3.00 0.74 -4.26
CA LYS A 52 3.63 2.01 -3.89
C LYS A 52 3.30 3.12 -4.90
N ASP A 53 3.35 2.83 -6.19
CA ASP A 53 3.04 3.81 -7.23
C ASP A 53 1.54 4.17 -7.24
N GLY A 54 0.66 3.19 -7.02
CA GLY A 54 -0.78 3.42 -6.85
C GLY A 54 -1.09 4.30 -5.64
N LEU A 55 -0.47 4.03 -4.49
CA LEU A 55 -0.63 4.85 -3.28
C LEU A 55 -0.11 6.28 -3.47
N ARG A 56 0.99 6.46 -4.22
CA ARG A 56 1.50 7.80 -4.55
C ARG A 56 0.51 8.60 -5.39
N ALA A 57 -0.03 7.98 -6.44
CA ALA A 57 -1.05 8.62 -7.28
C ALA A 57 -2.30 9.01 -6.48
N GLU A 58 -2.72 8.16 -5.53
CA GLU A 58 -3.86 8.44 -4.67
C GLU A 58 -3.61 9.60 -3.71
N VAL A 59 -2.43 9.68 -3.09
CA VAL A 59 -2.03 10.82 -2.26
C VAL A 59 -2.05 12.12 -3.06
N GLU A 60 -1.50 12.11 -4.28
CA GLU A 60 -1.51 13.28 -5.15
C GLU A 60 -2.93 13.70 -5.55
N ARG A 61 -3.81 12.74 -5.82
CA ARG A 61 -5.23 13.00 -6.12
C ARG A 61 -5.93 13.67 -4.93
N LEU A 62 -5.80 13.10 -3.75
CA LEU A 62 -6.39 13.63 -2.52
C LEU A 62 -5.83 15.01 -2.17
N GLN A 63 -4.53 15.25 -2.41
CA GLN A 63 -3.92 16.56 -2.19
C GLN A 63 -4.54 17.62 -3.10
N ARG A 64 -4.72 17.32 -4.40
CA ARG A 64 -5.40 18.23 -5.34
C ARG A 64 -6.83 18.53 -4.91
N GLU A 65 -7.59 17.51 -4.51
CA GLU A 65 -8.97 17.67 -4.03
C GLU A 65 -9.04 18.53 -2.77
N ASN A 66 -8.14 18.31 -1.82
CA ASN A 66 -8.04 19.12 -0.62
C ASN A 66 -7.73 20.59 -0.92
N ASP A 67 -6.85 20.84 -1.89
CA ASP A 67 -6.50 22.21 -2.29
C ASP A 67 -7.67 22.92 -2.96
N VAL A 68 -8.48 22.22 -3.78
CA VAL A 68 -9.73 22.76 -4.32
C VAL A 68 -10.71 23.13 -3.20
N VAL A 69 -10.94 22.24 -2.24
CA VAL A 69 -11.84 22.50 -1.11
C VAL A 69 -11.37 23.68 -0.26
N LYS A 70 -10.05 23.81 -0.02
CA LYS A 70 -9.50 24.97 0.70
C LYS A 70 -9.74 26.28 -0.06
N LEU A 71 -9.60 26.28 -1.39
CA LEU A 71 -9.89 27.46 -2.20
C LEU A 71 -11.36 27.87 -2.10
N GLU A 72 -12.26 26.89 -2.18
CA GLU A 72 -13.70 27.13 -2.02
C GLU A 72 -14.05 27.67 -0.62
N LEU A 73 -13.47 27.09 0.44
CA LEU A 73 -13.63 27.55 1.81
C LEU A 73 -13.14 28.99 2.00
N ASN A 74 -11.97 29.32 1.46
CA ASN A 74 -11.42 30.68 1.51
C ASN A 74 -12.31 31.67 0.75
N SER A 75 -12.80 31.29 -0.42
CA SER A 75 -13.75 32.10 -1.20
C SER A 75 -15.04 32.36 -0.42
N LEU A 76 -15.60 31.32 0.22
CA LEU A 76 -16.79 31.44 1.03
C LEU A 76 -16.56 32.32 2.27
N LYS A 77 -15.42 32.15 2.95
CA LYS A 77 -15.02 32.99 4.08
C LYS A 77 -14.89 34.45 3.68
N ASN A 78 -14.24 34.74 2.55
CA ASN A 78 -14.11 36.12 2.04
C ASN A 78 -15.48 36.77 1.76
N LYS A 79 -16.42 36.01 1.17
CA LYS A 79 -17.80 36.48 0.95
C LYS A 79 -18.52 36.72 2.27
N TYR A 80 -18.39 35.80 3.23
CA TYR A 80 -18.96 35.94 4.56
C TYR A 80 -18.42 37.18 5.27
N ASP A 81 -17.11 37.39 5.29
CA ASP A 81 -16.47 38.54 5.91
C ASP A 81 -16.92 39.86 5.27
N ALA A 82 -17.12 39.88 3.95
CA ALA A 82 -17.65 41.06 3.25
C ALA A 82 -19.10 41.37 3.66
N LEU A 83 -19.95 40.35 3.77
CA LEU A 83 -21.33 40.49 4.24
C LEU A 83 -21.39 40.93 5.70
N GLN A 84 -20.54 40.35 6.55
CA GLN A 84 -20.42 40.70 7.95
C GLN A 84 -20.04 42.18 8.13
N ARG A 85 -19.00 42.64 7.41
CA ARG A 85 -18.61 44.06 7.37
C ARG A 85 -19.74 44.97 6.90
N PHE A 86 -20.45 44.57 5.84
CA PHE A 86 -21.60 45.34 5.35
C PHE A 86 -22.70 45.46 6.42
N ALA A 87 -23.04 44.36 7.08
CA ALA A 87 -24.04 44.36 8.14
C ALA A 87 -23.64 45.25 9.32
N GLU A 88 -22.36 45.22 9.73
CA GLU A 88 -21.81 46.08 10.78
C GLU A 88 -21.94 47.57 10.43
N VAL A 89 -21.52 47.97 9.23
CA VAL A 89 -21.62 49.36 8.76
C VAL A 89 -23.07 49.84 8.73
N ASN A 90 -24.00 48.96 8.34
CA ASN A 90 -25.43 49.30 8.23
C ASN A 90 -26.22 49.01 9.52
N ARG A 91 -25.56 48.62 10.62
CA ARG A 91 -26.20 48.23 11.89
C ARG A 91 -27.29 47.16 11.73
N ILE A 92 -27.10 46.25 10.78
CA ILE A 92 -27.99 45.11 10.54
C ILE A 92 -27.59 43.99 11.51
N ARG A 93 -28.55 43.51 12.31
CA ARG A 93 -28.31 42.41 13.25
C ARG A 93 -28.23 41.08 12.50
N VAL A 94 -27.04 40.50 12.40
CA VAL A 94 -26.83 39.16 11.84
C VAL A 94 -27.08 38.11 12.93
N LEU A 95 -28.01 37.18 12.69
CA LEU A 95 -28.22 36.02 13.56
C LEU A 95 -27.26 34.91 13.14
N SER A 96 -26.19 34.67 13.90
CA SER A 96 -25.32 33.52 13.66
C SER A 96 -26.00 32.24 14.15
N PRO A 97 -26.13 31.18 13.31
CA PRO A 97 -26.51 29.87 13.79
C PRO A 97 -25.49 29.35 14.83
N PRO A 98 -25.89 28.47 15.76
CA PRO A 98 -24.94 27.80 16.64
C PRO A 98 -23.89 27.04 15.80
N ILE A 99 -22.62 27.09 16.22
CA ILE A 99 -21.53 26.34 15.58
C ILE A 99 -21.84 24.86 15.74
N MET A 100 -22.32 24.22 14.67
CA MET A 100 -22.42 22.77 14.58
C MET A 100 -21.15 22.28 13.88
N TYR A 101 -20.55 21.22 14.44
CA TYR A 101 -19.37 20.48 13.95
C TYR A 101 -17.99 20.92 14.45
N SER A 102 -17.65 20.41 15.64
CA SER A 102 -16.28 20.00 15.99
C SER A 102 -16.18 18.48 15.88
N THR A 103 -16.04 17.94 14.67
CA THR A 103 -15.54 16.58 14.48
C THR A 103 -14.05 16.70 14.15
N GLY A 104 -13.21 16.65 15.19
CA GLY A 104 -11.77 16.59 15.02
C GLY A 104 -11.41 15.33 14.22
N PHE A 105 -10.81 15.53 13.05
CA PHE A 105 -10.10 14.45 12.38
C PHE A 105 -8.85 14.14 13.23
N PRO A 106 -8.65 12.91 13.71
CA PRO A 106 -7.43 12.56 14.42
C PRO A 106 -6.24 12.75 13.46
N HIS A 107 -5.33 13.63 13.87
CA HIS A 107 -4.07 13.87 13.17
C HIS A 107 -3.20 12.63 13.34
N ILE A 108 -3.21 11.72 12.36
CA ILE A 108 -2.30 10.57 12.34
C ILE A 108 -0.91 11.09 11.97
N VAL A 109 -0.08 11.32 12.99
CA VAL A 109 1.35 11.56 12.81
C VAL A 109 1.98 10.25 12.34
N LYS A 110 2.47 10.21 11.10
CA LYS A 110 3.35 9.13 10.64
C LYS A 110 4.63 9.17 11.49
N ALA A 111 4.84 8.17 12.33
CA ALA A 111 6.15 7.92 12.92
C ALA A 111 7.08 7.43 11.79
N GLU A 112 8.16 8.16 11.54
CA GLU A 112 9.27 7.65 10.73
C GLU A 112 9.94 6.49 11.49
N PRO A 113 10.24 5.34 10.85
CA PRO A 113 11.01 4.31 11.49
C PRO A 113 12.46 4.79 11.58
N SER A 114 12.92 5.02 12.81
CA SER A 114 14.33 5.21 13.11
C SER A 114 15.11 4.00 12.63
N LEU A 115 15.96 4.19 11.62
CA LEU A 115 16.99 3.23 11.22
C LEU A 115 18.01 3.17 12.37
N GLY A 116 17.98 2.07 13.12
CA GLY A 116 19.02 1.63 14.05
C GLY A 116 19.67 0.36 13.54
#